data_AF-A0AAF0LI75-F1
#
_entry.id   AF-A0AAF0LI75-F1
#
_cell.length_a   1.000
_cell.length_b   1.000
_cell.length_c   1.000
_cell.angle_alpha   90.00
_cell.angle_beta   90.00
_cell.angle_gamma   90.00
#
_symmetry.space_group_name_H-M   'P 1'
#
loop_
_entity.id
_entity.type
_entity.pdbx_description
1 polymer ?
#
loop_
_entity_poly.entity_id
_entity_poly.type
_entity_poly.pdbx_seq_one_letter_code
_entity_poly.pdbx_strand_id
1 'polypeptide(L)'
;MAEPSRVLMIAYNLPKGEHYWLETMLNEHAAAGERWIRAQRSVVLLHTAASPAELLDWVKRGMRGDMFIVDVTSTDWVNDGDDGVQQWLRDVRARCAAVAAEQAAAAHAARGADLLAEHGSDSKVYLEWQSQRGAAVDTSYV
;
A
#
# COMPACT_ATOMS: atom_id res chain seq x y z
N MET A 1 11.94 4.06 9.96
CA MET A 1 10.52 3.64 9.87
C MET A 1 10.32 3.11 8.47
N ALA A 2 9.65 1.96 8.31
CA ALA A 2 9.25 1.49 6.99
C ALA A 2 8.25 2.48 6.37
N GLU A 3 8.44 2.84 5.10
CA GLU A 3 7.51 3.70 4.38
C GLU A 3 6.19 2.96 4.12
N PRO A 4 5.04 3.66 4.14
CA PRO A 4 3.76 3.03 3.83
C PRO A 4 3.79 2.51 2.39
N SER A 5 3.74 1.19 2.26
CA SER A 5 3.78 0.52 0.96
C SER A 5 2.37 0.15 0.51
N ARG A 6 2.15 0.19 -0.79
CA ARG A 6 0.84 0.01 -1.42
C ARG A 6 0.95 -0.75 -2.73
N VAL A 7 -0.15 -1.41 -3.10
CA VAL A 7 -0.30 -2.10 -4.38
C VAL A 7 -1.14 -1.24 -5.29
N LEU A 8 -0.56 -0.82 -6.41
CA LEU A 8 -1.24 -0.02 -7.41
C LEU A 8 -1.54 -0.88 -8.64
N MET A 9 -2.78 -0.83 -9.11
CA MET A 9 -3.16 -1.36 -10.41
C MET A 9 -3.09 -0.25 -11.44
N ILE A 10 -2.36 -0.52 -12.52
CA ILE A 10 -2.12 0.41 -13.61
C ILE A 10 -2.70 -0.23 -14.87
N ALA A 11 -3.82 0.30 -15.35
CA ALA A 11 -4.39 -0.03 -16.65
C ALA A 11 -3.97 1.04 -17.66
N TYR A 12 -3.53 0.62 -18.85
CA TYR A 12 -2.93 1.56 -19.80
C TYR A 12 -3.26 1.26 -21.27
N ASN A 13 -3.41 2.33 -22.04
CA ASN A 13 -3.51 2.31 -23.50
C ASN A 13 -2.37 3.17 -24.06
N LEU A 14 -1.22 2.52 -24.27
CA LEU A 14 0.01 3.18 -24.69
C LEU A 14 0.43 2.74 -26.11
N PRO A 15 0.97 3.66 -26.93
CA PRO A 15 1.67 3.30 -28.17
C PRO A 15 2.81 2.32 -27.88
N LYS A 16 3.13 1.45 -28.85
CA LYS A 16 4.19 0.43 -28.71
C LYS A 16 5.55 1.01 -28.25
N GLY A 17 5.89 2.23 -28.67
CA GLY A 17 7.14 2.89 -28.28
C GLY A 17 7.22 3.29 -26.80
N GLU A 18 6.08 3.46 -26.13
CA GLU A 18 6.00 3.90 -24.73
C GLU A 18 6.02 2.72 -23.75
N HIS A 19 5.89 1.48 -24.23
CA HIS A 19 5.87 0.30 -23.36
C HIS A 19 7.21 0.12 -22.63
N TYR A 20 8.32 0.41 -23.30
CA TYR A 20 9.65 0.34 -22.68
C TYR A 20 9.85 1.41 -21.60
N TRP A 21 9.35 2.64 -21.83
CA TRP A 21 9.36 3.71 -20.83
C TRP A 21 8.51 3.39 -19.60
N LEU A 22 7.33 2.78 -19.81
CA LEU A 22 6.54 2.26 -18.72
C LEU A 22 7.33 1.21 -17.91
N GLU A 23 7.97 0.23 -18.56
CA GLU A 23 8.73 -0.80 -17.85
C GLU A 23 9.93 -0.22 -17.07
N THR A 24 10.64 0.76 -17.63
CA THR A 24 11.69 1.49 -16.91
C THR A 24 11.15 2.19 -15.68
N MET A 25 10.07 2.94 -15.82
CA MET A 25 9.40 3.63 -14.71
C MET A 25 8.98 2.67 -13.61
N LEU A 26 8.36 1.55 -13.97
CA LEU A 26 7.90 0.58 -12.98
C LEU A 26 9.06 -0.04 -12.19
N ASN A 27 10.25 -0.19 -12.80
CA ASN A 27 11.44 -0.66 -12.10
C ASN A 27 12.03 0.41 -11.16
N GLU A 28 11.95 1.69 -11.52
CA GLU A 28 12.40 2.80 -10.68
C GLU A 28 11.51 3.01 -9.45
N HIS A 29 10.21 2.76 -9.60
CA HIS A 29 9.23 2.93 -8.53
C HIS A 29 8.90 1.66 -7.74
N ALA A 30 9.41 0.49 -8.17
CA ALA A 30 9.20 -0.74 -7.43
C ALA A 30 9.90 -0.69 -6.06
N ALA A 31 9.27 -1.30 -5.06
CA ALA A 31 9.91 -1.50 -3.77
C ALA A 31 11.26 -2.24 -3.92
N ALA A 32 12.20 -1.96 -3.03
CA ALA A 32 13.54 -2.54 -3.09
C ALA A 32 13.50 -4.08 -3.09
N GLY A 33 14.11 -4.69 -4.10
CA GLY A 33 14.13 -6.15 -4.28
C GLY A 33 12.83 -6.73 -4.86
N GLU A 34 11.85 -5.89 -5.19
CA GLU A 34 10.57 -6.31 -5.75
C GLU A 34 10.45 -5.93 -7.23
N ARG A 35 9.70 -6.74 -7.97
CA ARG A 35 9.29 -6.44 -9.35
C ARG A 35 7.79 -6.17 -9.38
N TRP A 36 7.37 -5.35 -10.33
CA TRP A 36 5.98 -5.29 -10.77
C TRP A 36 5.61 -6.59 -11.51
N ILE A 37 4.31 -6.90 -11.55
CA ILE A 37 3.79 -8.07 -12.25
C ILE A 37 2.75 -7.66 -13.27
N ARG A 38 2.75 -8.32 -14.43
CA ARG A 38 1.76 -8.10 -15.48
C ARG A 38 0.55 -9.01 -15.23
N ALA A 39 -0.59 -8.41 -14.89
CA ALA A 39 -1.85 -9.13 -14.67
C ALA A 39 -2.57 -9.42 -15.99
N GLN A 40 -2.54 -8.47 -16.93
CA GLN A 40 -3.07 -8.61 -18.29
C GLN A 40 -2.18 -7.85 -19.27
N ARG A 41 -2.43 -7.98 -20.59
CA ARG A 41 -1.64 -7.32 -21.64
C ARG A 41 -1.45 -5.81 -21.43
N SER A 42 -2.46 -5.15 -20.86
CA SER A 42 -2.52 -3.71 -20.62
C SER A 42 -2.77 -3.37 -19.15
N VAL A 43 -2.53 -4.33 -18.24
CA VAL A 43 -2.73 -4.15 -16.80
C VAL A 43 -1.53 -4.69 -16.05
N VAL A 44 -0.90 -3.84 -15.25
CA VAL A 44 0.21 -4.22 -14.37
C VAL A 44 -0.11 -3.87 -12.94
N LEU A 45 0.46 -4.63 -12.01
CA LEU A 45 0.41 -4.37 -10.58
C LEU A 45 1.81 -3.96 -10.11
N LEU A 46 1.87 -2.86 -9.36
CA LEU A 46 3.09 -2.29 -8.85
C LEU A 46 3.02 -2.23 -7.32
N HIS A 47 4.02 -2.80 -6.64
CA HIS A 47 4.23 -2.57 -5.22
C HIS A 47 5.21 -1.40 -5.03
N THR A 48 4.75 -0.33 -4.38
CA THR A 48 5.50 0.93 -4.26
C THR A 48 5.11 1.71 -3.01
N ALA A 49 5.95 2.65 -2.58
CA ALA A 49 5.58 3.67 -1.60
C ALA A 49 4.88 4.87 -2.27
N ALA A 50 5.06 5.06 -3.58
CA ALA A 50 4.49 6.19 -4.31
C ALA A 50 2.96 6.16 -4.30
N SER A 51 2.34 7.33 -4.23
CA SER A 51 0.90 7.50 -4.38
C SER A 51 0.48 7.44 -5.85
N PRO A 52 -0.80 7.13 -6.15
CA PRO A 52 -1.33 7.20 -7.51
C PRO A 52 -1.11 8.57 -8.18
N ALA A 53 -1.21 9.66 -7.41
CA ALA A 53 -1.04 11.02 -7.90
C ALA A 53 0.42 11.30 -8.33
N GLU A 54 1.41 10.86 -7.54
CA GLU A 54 2.83 11.01 -7.88
C GLU A 54 3.19 10.27 -9.17
N LEU A 55 2.70 9.03 -9.33
CA LEU A 55 2.93 8.27 -10.56
C LEU A 55 2.21 8.91 -11.75
N LEU A 56 0.97 9.37 -11.57
CA LEU A 56 0.23 10.02 -12.65
C LEU A 56 0.92 11.31 -13.12
N ASP A 57 1.46 12.10 -12.18
CA ASP A 57 2.22 13.32 -12.49
C ASP A 57 3.51 13.00 -13.25
N TRP A 58 4.20 11.92 -12.89
CA TRP A 58 5.36 11.44 -13.65
C TRP A 58 4.97 11.03 -15.07
N VAL A 59 3.92 10.22 -15.20
CA VAL A 59 3.38 9.73 -16.48
C VAL A 59 3.04 10.89 -17.41
N LYS A 60 2.34 11.91 -16.89
CA LYS A 60 1.93 13.10 -17.65
C LYS A 60 3.11 13.94 -18.16
N ARG A 61 4.27 13.88 -17.52
CA ARG A 61 5.46 14.66 -17.91
C ARG A 61 6.28 13.99 -18.99
N GLY A 62 6.18 12.67 -19.15
CA GLY A 62 7.14 11.89 -19.94
C GLY A 62 6.56 10.92 -20.95
N MET A 63 5.26 10.58 -20.87
CA MET A 63 4.66 9.55 -21.72
C MET A 63 3.43 10.04 -22.47
N ARG A 64 3.19 9.43 -23.64
CA ARG A 64 1.99 9.65 -24.45
C ARG A 64 1.02 8.48 -24.30
N GLY A 65 -0.26 8.77 -24.14
CA GLY A 65 -1.34 7.78 -24.09
C GLY A 65 -2.18 7.91 -22.81
N ASP A 66 -3.09 6.96 -22.64
CA ASP A 66 -4.04 6.98 -21.53
C ASP A 66 -3.61 5.96 -20.46
N MET A 67 -3.73 6.38 -19.20
CA MET A 67 -3.41 5.54 -18.06
C MET A 67 -4.39 5.79 -16.93
N PHE A 68 -4.77 4.70 -16.26
CA PHE A 68 -5.61 4.70 -15.08
C PHE A 68 -4.84 3.98 -13.97
N ILE A 69 -4.64 4.68 -12.86
CA ILE A 69 -3.87 4.20 -11.70
C ILE A 69 -4.78 4.21 -10.49
N VAL A 70 -4.93 3.07 -9.83
CA VAL A 70 -5.75 2.94 -8.61
C VAL A 70 -5.01 2.15 -7.54
N ASP A 71 -5.24 2.53 -6.29
CA ASP A 71 -4.76 1.77 -5.14
C ASP A 71 -5.68 0.57 -4.89
N VAL A 72 -5.10 -0.63 -4.95
CA VAL A 72 -5.80 -1.92 -4.75
C VAL A 72 -5.30 -2.65 -3.51
N THR A 73 -4.54 -1.97 -2.63
CA THR A 73 -3.90 -2.57 -1.45
C THR A 73 -4.91 -3.26 -0.54
N SER A 74 -6.03 -2.60 -0.25
CA SER A 74 -7.08 -3.08 0.66
C SER A 74 -8.33 -3.60 -0.06
N THR A 75 -8.28 -3.75 -1.38
CA THR A 75 -9.43 -4.25 -2.16
C THR A 75 -9.48 -5.77 -2.14
N ASP A 76 -10.67 -6.33 -2.34
CA ASP A 76 -10.90 -7.75 -2.58
C ASP A 76 -10.62 -8.16 -4.04
N TRP A 77 -10.07 -7.25 -4.85
CA TRP A 77 -9.76 -7.53 -6.25
C TRP A 77 -8.88 -8.78 -6.38
N VAL A 78 -9.26 -9.62 -7.33
CA VAL A 78 -8.66 -10.90 -7.68
C VAL A 78 -8.50 -10.94 -9.20
N ASN A 79 -7.36 -11.46 -9.66
CA ASN A 79 -7.13 -11.79 -11.07
C ASN A 79 -7.65 -13.21 -11.39
N ASP A 80 -8.74 -13.32 -12.14
CA ASP A 80 -9.22 -14.61 -12.62
C ASP A 80 -8.32 -15.13 -13.75
N GLY A 81 -7.52 -16.17 -13.45
CA GLY A 81 -6.81 -16.95 -14.46
C GLY A 81 -5.28 -17.01 -14.37
N ASP A 82 -4.64 -16.38 -13.37
CA ASP A 82 -3.20 -16.54 -13.14
C ASP A 82 -2.88 -16.69 -11.64
N ASP A 83 -2.62 -17.93 -11.22
CA ASP A 83 -2.26 -18.30 -9.84
C ASP A 83 -0.98 -17.58 -9.37
N GLY A 84 -0.05 -17.27 -10.28
CA GLY A 84 1.18 -16.55 -9.99
C GLY A 84 0.92 -15.09 -9.62
N VAL A 85 0.05 -14.41 -10.38
CA VAL A 85 -0.41 -13.05 -10.06
C VAL A 85 -1.15 -13.02 -8.73
N GLN A 86 -2.00 -14.01 -8.49
CA GLN A 86 -2.75 -14.12 -7.24
C GLN A 86 -1.85 -14.36 -6.04
N GLN A 87 -0.87 -15.26 -6.16
CA GLN A 87 0.10 -15.51 -5.11
C GLN A 87 0.91 -14.24 -4.81
N TRP A 88 1.42 -13.56 -5.85
CA TRP A 88 2.15 -12.31 -5.70
C TRP A 88 1.32 -11.25 -4.97
N LEU A 89 0.05 -11.08 -5.34
CA LEU A 89 -0.85 -10.12 -4.73
C LEU A 89 -1.11 -10.43 -3.25
N ARG A 90 -1.33 -11.71 -2.90
CA ARG A 90 -1.48 -12.14 -1.50
C ARG A 90 -0.23 -11.81 -0.68
N ASP A 91 0.95 -12.13 -1.21
CA ASP A 91 2.22 -11.92 -0.51
C ASP A 91 2.50 -10.44 -0.28
N VAL A 92 2.28 -9.60 -1.30
CA VAL A 92 2.46 -8.15 -1.18
C VAL A 92 1.45 -7.54 -0.21
N ARG A 93 0.16 -7.90 -0.31
CA ARG A 93 -0.86 -7.38 0.61
C ARG A 93 -0.57 -7.75 2.06
N ALA A 94 -0.10 -8.97 2.31
CA ALA A 94 0.32 -9.39 3.64
C ALA A 94 1.49 -8.52 4.17
N ARG A 95 2.46 -8.18 3.33
CA ARG A 95 3.54 -7.24 3.68
C ARG A 95 3.03 -5.84 3.96
N CYS A 96 2.16 -5.29 3.10
CA CYS A 96 1.54 -3.97 3.32
C CYS A 96 0.77 -3.94 4.65
N ALA A 97 0.02 -5.00 4.96
CA ALA A 97 -0.71 -5.11 6.23
C ALA A 97 0.23 -5.17 7.44
N ALA A 98 1.35 -5.89 7.35
CA ALA A 98 2.35 -5.94 8.41
C ALA A 98 2.97 -4.55 8.67
N VAL A 99 3.37 -3.83 7.62
CA VAL A 99 3.89 -2.46 7.74
C VAL A 99 2.85 -1.51 8.34
N ALA A 100 1.58 -1.62 7.91
CA ALA A 100 0.50 -0.80 8.45
C ALA A 100 0.26 -1.10 9.95
N ALA A 101 0.32 -2.38 10.36
CA ALA A 101 0.20 -2.78 11.75
C ALA A 101 1.36 -2.27 12.62
N GLU A 102 2.60 -2.34 12.12
CA GLU A 102 3.78 -1.78 12.79
C GLU A 102 3.66 -0.26 12.98
N GLN A 103 3.24 0.46 11.93
CA GLN A 103 3.01 1.90 12.00
C GLN A 103 1.89 2.27 12.97
N ALA A 104 0.78 1.53 12.96
CA ALA A 104 -0.32 1.73 13.90
C ALA A 104 0.13 1.49 15.35
N ALA A 105 0.92 0.43 15.60
CA ALA A 105 1.48 0.15 16.92
C ALA A 105 2.45 1.25 17.39
N ALA A 106 3.30 1.76 16.50
CA ALA A 106 4.21 2.85 16.81
C ALA A 106 3.47 4.17 17.10
N ALA A 107 2.45 4.51 16.29
CA ALA A 107 1.62 5.69 16.51
C ALA A 107 0.83 5.59 17.83
N HIS A 108 0.30 4.40 18.14
CA HIS A 108 -0.34 4.13 19.42
C HIS A 108 0.66 4.34 20.56
N ALA A 109 1.85 3.73 20.52
CA ALA A 109 2.87 3.89 21.55
C ALA A 109 3.29 5.36 21.75
N ALA A 110 3.47 6.12 20.68
CA ALA A 110 3.78 7.55 20.73
C ALA A 110 2.67 8.34 21.43
N ARG A 111 1.40 8.12 21.04
CA ARG A 111 0.25 8.76 21.71
C ARG A 111 0.18 8.42 23.19
N GLY A 112 0.51 7.18 23.55
CA GLY A 112 0.62 6.76 24.94
C GLY A 112 1.67 7.53 25.73
N ALA A 113 2.85 7.74 25.14
CA ALA A 113 3.92 8.52 25.76
C ALA A 113 3.50 9.98 25.97
N ASP A 114 2.84 10.58 24.97
CA ASP A 114 2.32 11.96 25.07
C ASP A 114 1.28 12.10 26.19
N LEU A 115 0.31 11.18 26.26
CA LEU A 115 -0.72 11.17 27.29
C LEU A 115 -0.13 10.97 28.70
N LEU A 116 0.89 10.11 28.82
CA LEU A 116 1.58 9.88 30.08
C LEU A 116 2.30 11.15 30.57
N ALA A 117 2.91 11.89 29.64
CA ALA A 117 3.58 13.15 29.93
C ALA A 117 2.59 14.27 30.28
N GLU A 118 1.43 14.31 29.62
CA GLU A 118 0.42 15.37 29.80
C GLU A 118 -0.44 15.17 31.06
N HIS A 119 -0.79 13.93 31.39
CA HIS A 119 -1.81 13.64 32.41
C HIS A 119 -1.34 12.69 33.52
N GLY A 120 -0.20 12.03 33.38
CA GLY A 120 0.26 10.98 34.30
C GLY A 120 -0.47 9.65 34.11
N SER A 121 0.11 8.58 34.67
CA SER A 121 -0.34 7.19 34.49
C SER A 121 -1.72 6.89 35.08
N ASP A 122 -2.14 7.65 36.10
CA ASP A 122 -3.35 7.38 36.86
C ASP A 122 -4.55 8.21 36.36
N SER A 123 -4.34 8.99 35.30
CA SER A 123 -5.40 9.77 34.67
C SER A 123 -6.41 8.85 33.99
N LYS A 124 -7.69 9.16 34.20
CA LYS A 124 -8.81 8.54 33.48
C LYS A 124 -8.61 8.54 31.96
N VAL A 125 -8.04 9.61 31.40
CA VAL A 125 -7.78 9.74 29.95
C VAL A 125 -6.76 8.71 29.48
N TYR A 126 -5.69 8.49 30.25
CA TYR A 126 -4.66 7.50 29.91
C TYR A 126 -5.20 6.07 30.05
N LEU A 127 -5.97 5.79 31.11
CA LEU A 127 -6.59 4.49 31.35
C LEU A 127 -7.65 4.13 30.30
N GLU A 128 -8.48 5.10 29.89
CA GLU A 128 -9.44 4.93 28.80
C GLU A 128 -8.74 4.66 27.47
N TRP A 129 -7.66 5.39 27.16
CA TRP A 129 -6.84 5.14 25.98
C TRP A 129 -6.21 3.73 25.99
N GLN A 130 -5.66 3.27 27.13
CA GLN A 130 -5.11 1.92 27.25
C GLN A 130 -6.17 0.83 26.98
N SER A 131 -7.42 1.04 27.42
CA SER A 131 -8.50 0.07 27.24
C SER A 131 -8.88 -0.17 25.77
N GLN A 132 -8.68 0.84 24.91
CA GLN A 132 -8.94 0.73 23.46
C GLN A 132 -7.99 -0.23 22.74
N ARG A 133 -6.84 -0.54 23.36
CA ARG A 133 -5.84 -1.48 22.83
C ARG A 133 -6.34 -2.94 22.82
N GLY A 134 -7.29 -3.29 23.71
CA GLY A 134 -7.88 -4.64 23.81
C GLY A 134 -9.11 -4.87 22.94
N ALA A 135 -9.86 -3.80 22.61
CA ALA A 135 -11.10 -3.89 21.83
C ALA A 135 -10.87 -4.13 20.32
N ALA A 136 -9.68 -3.82 19.80
CA ALA A 136 -9.32 -4.04 18.40
C ALA A 136 -9.00 -5.51 18.05
N VAL A 137 -8.89 -6.39 19.05
CA VAL A 137 -8.56 -7.82 18.86
C VAL A 137 -9.83 -8.68 18.75
N ASP A 138 -11.01 -8.14 19.09
CA ASP A 138 -12.26 -8.91 19.17
C ASP A 138 -13.39 -8.34 18.29
N THR A 139 -13.05 -7.95 17.05
CA THR A 139 -14.02 -7.84 15.96
C THR A 139 -13.82 -9.00 14.99
N SER A 140 -14.01 -10.21 15.51
CA SER A 140 -14.27 -11.39 14.70
C SER A 140 -15.69 -11.26 14.13
N TYR A 141 -15.81 -11.37 12.82
CA TYR A 141 -17.03 -11.35 12.02
C TYR A 141 -18.23 -12.11 12.64
N VAL A 142 -19.42 -11.50 12.54
CA VAL A 142 -20.71 -12.20 12.39
C VAL A 142 -21.15 -12.06 10.94
#